data_AF-A0A085U8G0-F1
#
_entry.id   AF-A0A085U8G0-F1
#
_cell.length_a   1.000
_cell.length_b   1.000
_cell.length_c   1.000
_cell.angle_alpha   90.00
_cell.angle_beta   90.00
_cell.angle_gamma   90.00
#
_symmetry.space_group_name_H-M   'P 1'
#
loop_
_entity.id
_entity.type
_entity.pdbx_description
1 polymer ?
#
loop_
_entity_poly.entity_id
_entity_poly.type
_entity_poly.pdbx_seq_one_letter_code
_entity_poly.pdbx_strand_id
1 'polypeptide(L)'
;MIEFGDFYRLIAKGPLSPWLDTLPAQLSSWQRESLHGKFKTWFNAVEHLPLLTPTAVNLKEGVCTEISPPLSAGQREGMEKMLRALMPWRKGPFSLYGIDIDTEWRSDWKWDRVLPHISPLAGRTILDVGCGSGYHLWRMIGEGAHLAVGIDPMQLFLCQFEAVRKLLGGDQRAHLLPLGIEQLPELAAFDSVFSMGVLYHRRSPLDHLYQLKNQLVSEGELVLETLVVEGDSQQVLVPGDRYAQMRNVYFIPSAPALKAWLEKCGFVDVRIADMAVTTTEEQRRTDWMTSESLAEFLDPNDHSKTVEGYPAPLRALLIARKP
;
A
#
# COMPACT_ATOMS: atom_id res chain seq x y z
N MET A 1 -2.28 19.57 -13.04
CA MET A 1 -1.98 19.09 -11.67
C MET A 1 -3.05 18.06 -11.33
N ILE A 2 -2.78 17.07 -10.47
CA ILE A 2 -3.83 16.12 -10.07
C ILE A 2 -4.84 16.87 -9.20
N GLU A 3 -6.11 16.81 -9.62
CA GLU A 3 -7.23 17.46 -8.94
C GLU A 3 -7.91 16.48 -7.98
N PHE A 4 -8.17 16.91 -6.75
CA PHE A 4 -8.82 16.09 -5.72
C PHE A 4 -10.29 16.46 -5.50
N GLY A 5 -10.86 17.29 -6.38
CA GLY A 5 -12.22 17.80 -6.26
C GLY A 5 -13.31 16.72 -6.23
N ASP A 6 -13.13 15.64 -6.98
CA ASP A 6 -14.07 14.52 -6.97
C ASP A 6 -14.07 13.79 -5.63
N PHE A 7 -12.89 13.61 -5.02
CA PHE A 7 -12.80 13.05 -3.67
C PHE A 7 -13.43 13.98 -2.63
N TYR A 8 -13.18 15.29 -2.71
CA TYR A 8 -13.83 16.26 -1.81
C TYR A 8 -15.35 16.19 -1.90
N ARG A 9 -15.89 16.10 -3.12
CA ARG A 9 -17.33 15.95 -3.36
C ARG A 9 -17.87 14.64 -2.80
N LEU A 10 -17.10 13.55 -2.94
CA LEU A 10 -17.45 12.24 -2.43
C LEU A 10 -17.56 12.24 -0.90
N ILE A 11 -16.56 12.80 -0.20
CA ILE A 11 -16.54 12.81 1.27
C ILE A 11 -17.33 13.97 1.90
N ALA A 12 -17.85 14.91 1.11
CA ALA A 12 -18.59 16.07 1.62
C ALA A 12 -19.85 15.71 2.41
N LYS A 13 -20.30 14.46 2.33
CA LYS A 13 -21.40 13.91 3.14
C LYS A 13 -20.95 12.59 3.76
N GLY A 14 -21.46 12.31 4.96
CA GLY A 14 -21.21 11.05 5.66
C GLY A 14 -20.03 11.11 6.64
N PRO A 15 -19.55 9.96 7.12
CA PRO A 15 -18.60 9.87 8.23
C PRO A 15 -17.25 10.55 7.97
N LEU A 16 -16.81 10.66 6.71
CA LEU A 16 -15.54 11.28 6.33
C LEU A 16 -15.63 12.80 6.14
N SER A 17 -16.82 13.42 6.22
CA SER A 17 -16.96 14.87 6.01
C SER A 17 -16.11 15.75 6.93
N PRO A 18 -15.87 15.41 8.22
CA PRO A 18 -14.97 16.20 9.08
C PRO A 18 -13.54 16.27 8.55
N TRP A 19 -13.11 15.35 7.68
CA TRP A 19 -11.78 15.39 7.09
C TRP A 19 -11.58 16.62 6.19
N LEU A 20 -12.66 17.23 5.68
CA LEU A 20 -12.59 18.46 4.90
C LEU A 20 -12.09 19.68 5.71
N ASP A 21 -12.08 19.61 7.03
CA ASP A 21 -11.56 20.68 7.88
C ASP A 21 -10.03 20.81 7.79
N THR A 22 -9.35 19.75 7.37
CA THR A 22 -7.87 19.68 7.32
C THR A 22 -7.32 19.30 5.94
N LEU A 23 -7.97 18.36 5.25
CA LEU A 23 -7.46 17.75 4.01
C LEU A 23 -7.17 18.75 2.89
N PRO A 24 -8.06 19.70 2.52
CA PRO A 24 -7.81 20.61 1.41
C PRO A 24 -6.58 21.49 1.63
N ALA A 25 -6.35 21.94 2.87
CA ALA A 25 -5.20 22.74 3.23
C ALA A 25 -3.89 21.93 3.14
N GLN A 26 -3.92 20.68 3.61
CA GLN A 26 -2.79 19.76 3.51
C GLN A 26 -2.39 19.48 2.06
N LEU A 27 -3.38 19.16 1.20
CA LEU A 27 -3.13 18.89 -0.21
C LEU A 27 -2.68 20.14 -0.97
N SER A 28 -3.23 21.31 -0.63
CA SER A 28 -2.76 22.58 -1.18
C SER A 28 -1.31 22.89 -0.79
N SER A 29 -0.90 22.54 0.44
CA SER A 29 0.50 22.69 0.87
C SER A 29 1.40 21.73 0.10
N TRP A 30 1.01 20.45 0.04
CA TRP A 30 1.76 19.42 -0.69
C TRP A 30 1.95 19.78 -2.17
N GLN A 31 0.94 20.36 -2.83
CA GLN A 31 1.04 20.80 -4.23
C GLN A 31 2.02 21.96 -4.43
N ARG A 32 2.21 22.82 -3.42
CA ARG A 32 3.14 23.96 -3.47
C ARG A 32 4.56 23.60 -3.06
N GLU A 33 4.72 22.60 -2.22
CA GLU A 33 6.02 22.21 -1.65
C GLU A 33 6.81 21.33 -2.62
N SER A 34 8.02 21.80 -2.94
CA SER A 34 9.13 21.13 -3.67
C SER A 34 8.84 19.73 -4.21
N LEU A 35 8.05 19.69 -5.29
CA LEU A 35 7.78 18.46 -6.02
C LEU A 35 9.11 17.84 -6.49
N HIS A 36 9.19 16.52 -6.41
CA HIS A 36 10.37 15.76 -6.79
C HIS A 36 10.81 16.15 -8.21
N GLY A 37 12.12 16.20 -8.49
CA GLY A 37 12.64 16.68 -9.77
C GLY A 37 12.10 15.93 -11.00
N LYS A 38 11.67 14.68 -10.83
CA LYS A 38 11.02 13.86 -11.88
C LYS A 38 9.49 13.94 -11.92
N PHE A 39 8.85 14.66 -11.00
CA PHE A 39 7.40 14.70 -10.87
C PHE A 39 6.71 15.13 -12.16
N LYS A 40 7.24 16.17 -12.82
CA LYS A 40 6.71 16.64 -14.11
C LYS A 40 6.71 15.52 -15.16
N THR A 41 7.76 14.70 -15.22
CA THR A 41 7.85 13.58 -16.15
C THR A 41 6.78 12.52 -15.84
N TRP A 42 6.60 12.17 -14.56
CA TRP A 42 5.58 11.19 -14.14
C TRP A 42 4.17 11.70 -14.40
N PHE A 43 3.88 12.93 -14.01
CA PHE A 43 2.58 13.57 -14.24
C PHE A 43 2.26 13.64 -15.74
N ASN A 44 3.22 14.05 -16.57
CA ASN A 44 3.03 14.07 -18.03
C ASN A 44 2.70 12.66 -18.56
N ALA A 45 3.34 11.61 -18.07
CA ALA A 45 3.01 10.24 -18.50
C ALA A 45 1.54 9.90 -18.19
N VAL A 46 1.03 10.28 -17.01
CA VAL A 46 -0.38 10.11 -16.63
C VAL A 46 -1.33 10.93 -17.50
N GLU A 47 -0.98 12.19 -17.81
CA GLU A 47 -1.81 13.05 -18.67
C GLU A 47 -1.95 12.48 -20.08
N HIS A 48 -0.86 11.96 -20.65
CA HIS A 48 -0.85 11.45 -22.02
C HIS A 48 -1.41 10.02 -22.15
N LEU A 49 -1.55 9.27 -21.05
CA LEU A 49 -2.26 7.99 -21.08
C LEU A 49 -3.71 8.21 -21.55
N PRO A 50 -4.29 7.32 -22.36
CA PRO A 50 -5.68 7.45 -22.77
C PRO A 50 -6.63 7.19 -21.59
N LEU A 51 -7.75 7.91 -21.55
CA LEU A 51 -8.89 7.51 -20.74
C LEU A 51 -9.63 6.40 -21.51
N LEU A 52 -9.64 5.19 -20.96
CA LEU A 52 -10.26 4.02 -21.58
C LEU A 52 -11.33 3.46 -20.66
N THR A 53 -12.49 3.12 -21.22
CA THR A 53 -13.50 2.33 -20.52
C THR A 53 -13.31 0.86 -20.89
N PRO A 54 -12.89 0.02 -19.94
CA PRO A 54 -12.68 -1.41 -20.20
C PRO A 54 -14.00 -2.11 -20.50
N THR A 55 -13.97 -3.11 -21.39
CA THR A 55 -15.14 -3.98 -21.64
C THR A 55 -15.32 -5.01 -20.54
N ALA A 56 -14.23 -5.40 -19.87
CA ALA A 56 -14.25 -6.25 -18.69
C ALA A 56 -13.17 -5.83 -17.70
N VAL A 57 -13.48 -5.94 -16.41
CA VAL A 57 -12.56 -5.66 -15.30
C VAL A 57 -12.64 -6.83 -14.31
N ASN A 58 -11.49 -7.39 -13.95
CA ASN A 58 -11.37 -8.33 -12.84
C ASN A 58 -10.52 -7.69 -11.75
N LEU A 59 -11.16 -7.34 -10.63
CA LEU A 59 -10.51 -6.83 -9.41
C LEU A 59 -10.42 -7.90 -8.30
N LYS A 60 -11.11 -9.03 -8.48
CA LYS A 60 -11.25 -10.07 -7.45
C LYS A 60 -10.02 -10.98 -7.43
N GLU A 61 -9.65 -11.52 -8.58
CA GLU A 61 -8.50 -12.44 -8.72
C GLU A 61 -7.19 -11.71 -9.06
N GLY A 62 -7.26 -10.45 -9.48
CA GLY A 62 -6.12 -9.64 -9.86
C GLY A 62 -6.53 -8.19 -10.09
N VAL A 63 -5.72 -7.39 -10.78
CA VAL A 63 -6.12 -6.07 -11.29
C VAL A 63 -5.95 -6.11 -12.80
N CYS A 64 -7.00 -6.58 -13.47
CA CYS A 64 -6.97 -6.91 -14.90
C CYS A 64 -8.03 -6.13 -15.67
N THR A 65 -7.68 -5.60 -16.84
CA THR A 65 -8.62 -4.97 -17.78
C THR A 65 -8.51 -5.54 -19.19
N GLU A 66 -9.66 -5.69 -19.82
CA GLU A 66 -9.78 -6.09 -21.22
C GLU A 66 -10.55 -5.04 -22.02
N ILE A 67 -10.33 -5.02 -23.34
CA ILE A 67 -11.07 -4.17 -24.27
C ILE A 67 -11.36 -4.92 -25.58
N SER A 68 -12.58 -4.75 -26.10
CA SER A 68 -13.01 -5.30 -27.38
C SER A 68 -13.60 -4.19 -28.27
N PRO A 69 -13.11 -4.01 -29.51
CA PRO A 69 -11.99 -4.72 -30.13
C PRO A 69 -10.64 -4.42 -29.43
N PRO A 70 -9.64 -5.31 -29.55
CA PRO A 70 -8.32 -5.07 -28.96
C PRO A 70 -7.67 -3.80 -29.48
N LEU A 71 -6.87 -3.14 -28.63
CA LEU A 71 -6.04 -2.02 -29.05
C LEU A 71 -5.09 -2.42 -30.19
N SER A 72 -4.77 -1.48 -31.08
CA SER A 72 -3.70 -1.68 -32.05
C SER A 72 -2.34 -1.84 -31.36
N ALA A 73 -1.38 -2.47 -32.05
CA ALA A 73 -0.02 -2.64 -31.52
C ALA A 73 0.62 -1.29 -31.14
N GLY A 74 0.47 -0.26 -31.96
CA GLY A 74 1.01 1.07 -31.68
C GLY A 74 0.36 1.76 -30.48
N GLN A 75 -0.95 1.55 -30.25
CA GLN A 75 -1.61 2.05 -29.04
C GLN A 75 -1.06 1.37 -27.78
N ARG A 76 -0.91 0.03 -27.81
CA ARG A 76 -0.32 -0.71 -26.68
C ARG A 76 1.12 -0.28 -26.40
N GLU A 77 1.96 -0.16 -27.44
CA GLU A 77 3.36 0.28 -27.30
C GLU A 77 3.45 1.70 -26.71
N GLY A 78 2.60 2.63 -27.18
CA GLY A 78 2.52 3.97 -26.62
C GLY A 78 2.15 3.97 -25.13
N MET A 79 1.13 3.19 -24.75
CA MET A 79 0.71 3.01 -23.36
C MET A 79 1.81 2.40 -22.50
N GLU A 80 2.46 1.35 -22.97
CA GLU A 80 3.55 0.69 -22.26
C GLU A 80 4.70 1.65 -21.99
N LYS A 81 5.10 2.46 -22.99
CA LYS A 81 6.14 3.49 -22.83
C LYS A 81 5.80 4.50 -21.75
N MET A 82 4.54 4.94 -21.66
CA MET A 82 4.07 5.86 -20.63
C MET A 82 4.07 5.19 -19.25
N LEU A 83 3.63 3.94 -19.14
CA LEU A 83 3.68 3.18 -17.89
C LEU A 83 5.12 2.92 -17.44
N ARG A 84 6.05 2.65 -18.36
CA ARG A 84 7.49 2.48 -18.06
C ARG A 84 8.15 3.77 -17.58
N ALA A 85 7.66 4.94 -17.98
CA ALA A 85 8.12 6.22 -17.42
C ALA A 85 7.82 6.36 -15.92
N LEU A 86 6.91 5.54 -15.38
CA LEU A 86 6.56 5.46 -13.96
C LEU A 86 7.33 4.36 -13.20
N MET A 87 8.40 3.81 -13.77
CA MET A 87 9.30 2.92 -13.03
C MET A 87 10.04 3.67 -11.90
N PRO A 88 10.37 2.99 -10.79
CA PRO A 88 10.17 1.56 -10.53
C PRO A 88 8.73 1.21 -10.09
N TRP A 89 8.19 0.10 -10.63
CA TRP A 89 6.93 -0.48 -10.16
C TRP A 89 7.18 -1.56 -9.11
N ARG A 90 6.80 -1.26 -7.86
CA ARG A 90 7.10 -2.15 -6.72
C ARG A 90 5.95 -3.05 -6.30
N LYS A 91 4.71 -2.56 -6.30
CA LYS A 91 3.52 -3.29 -5.82
C LYS A 91 2.56 -3.57 -6.98
N GLY A 92 2.16 -4.83 -7.14
CA GLY A 92 1.35 -5.34 -8.25
C GLY A 92 1.25 -6.87 -8.20
N PRO A 93 1.03 -7.57 -9.32
CA PRO A 93 1.11 -7.09 -10.70
C PRO A 93 -0.18 -6.40 -11.20
N PHE A 94 -0.11 -5.79 -12.38
CA PHE A 94 -1.28 -5.27 -13.11
C PHE A 94 -1.29 -5.83 -14.53
N SER A 95 -2.46 -6.19 -15.06
CA SER A 95 -2.62 -6.57 -16.47
C SER A 95 -3.61 -5.63 -17.15
N LEU A 96 -3.08 -4.67 -17.93
CA LEU A 96 -3.88 -3.56 -18.45
C LEU A 96 -3.89 -3.58 -19.96
N TYR A 97 -4.99 -4.03 -20.57
CA TYR A 97 -5.18 -4.04 -22.03
C TYR A 97 -4.09 -4.82 -22.80
N GLY A 98 -3.62 -5.93 -22.21
CA GLY A 98 -2.54 -6.76 -22.74
C GLY A 98 -1.13 -6.27 -22.41
N ILE A 99 -0.98 -5.31 -21.48
CA ILE A 99 0.31 -4.89 -20.93
C ILE A 99 0.42 -5.45 -19.51
N ASP A 100 1.36 -6.36 -19.32
CA ASP A 100 1.62 -6.98 -18.02
C ASP A 100 2.74 -6.25 -17.29
N ILE A 101 2.36 -5.56 -16.21
CA ILE A 101 3.27 -4.88 -15.29
C ILE A 101 3.66 -5.88 -14.19
N ASP A 102 4.67 -6.72 -14.49
CA ASP A 102 5.28 -7.61 -13.49
C ASP A 102 6.13 -6.78 -12.52
N THR A 103 5.59 -6.51 -11.34
CA THR A 103 6.20 -5.64 -10.33
C THR A 103 7.22 -6.37 -9.47
N GLU A 104 8.06 -5.61 -8.77
CA GLU A 104 9.05 -6.17 -7.84
C GLU A 104 8.45 -7.21 -6.87
N TRP A 105 7.32 -6.85 -6.25
CA TRP A 105 6.59 -7.70 -5.33
C TRP A 105 5.44 -8.43 -6.02
N ARG A 106 5.26 -9.70 -5.65
CA ARG A 106 4.01 -10.45 -5.77
C ARG A 106 3.04 -10.02 -4.66
N SER A 107 2.49 -8.82 -4.79
CA SER A 107 1.54 -8.29 -3.81
C SER A 107 0.23 -9.07 -3.77
N ASP A 108 -0.07 -9.80 -4.84
CA ASP A 108 -1.14 -10.80 -4.93
C ASP A 108 -0.95 -11.93 -3.90
N TRP A 109 0.27 -12.46 -3.75
CA TRP A 109 0.53 -13.52 -2.76
C TRP A 109 0.29 -13.06 -1.33
N LYS A 110 0.70 -11.82 -1.00
CA LYS A 110 0.37 -11.22 0.29
C LYS A 110 -1.13 -11.10 0.47
N TRP A 111 -1.85 -10.65 -0.55
CA TRP A 111 -3.31 -10.51 -0.48
C TRP A 111 -3.99 -11.85 -0.20
N ASP A 112 -3.55 -12.93 -0.87
CA ASP A 112 -4.09 -14.27 -0.68
C ASP A 112 -3.79 -14.83 0.71
N ARG A 113 -2.67 -14.43 1.33
CA ARG A 113 -2.38 -14.74 2.75
C ARG A 113 -3.24 -13.91 3.72
N VAL A 114 -3.60 -12.68 3.36
CA VAL A 114 -4.37 -11.76 4.23
C VAL A 114 -5.87 -12.10 4.22
N LEU A 115 -6.43 -12.28 3.03
CA LEU A 115 -7.87 -12.37 2.79
C LEU A 115 -8.61 -13.41 3.67
N PRO A 116 -8.06 -14.61 3.96
CA PRO A 116 -8.74 -15.61 4.79
C PRO A 116 -8.92 -15.21 6.27
N HIS A 117 -8.21 -14.18 6.75
CA HIS A 117 -8.17 -13.83 8.17
C HIS A 117 -8.93 -12.55 8.54
N ILE A 118 -9.29 -11.75 7.54
CA ILE A 118 -9.96 -10.46 7.69
C ILE A 118 -11.49 -10.62 7.63
N SER A 119 -12.19 -9.66 8.21
CA SER A 119 -13.64 -9.59 8.11
C SER A 119 -14.08 -9.33 6.65
N PRO A 120 -15.28 -9.78 6.23
CA PRO A 120 -15.79 -9.48 4.89
C PRO A 120 -15.73 -7.99 4.57
N LEU A 121 -15.18 -7.65 3.40
CA LEU A 121 -14.97 -6.27 2.98
C LEU A 121 -16.20 -5.64 2.32
N ALA A 122 -17.22 -6.44 2.00
CA ALA A 122 -18.46 -5.98 1.37
C ALA A 122 -19.08 -4.79 2.13
N GLY A 123 -19.19 -3.65 1.44
CA GLY A 123 -19.78 -2.42 1.97
C GLY A 123 -18.88 -1.58 2.88
N ARG A 124 -17.66 -2.04 3.22
CA ARG A 124 -16.75 -1.32 4.11
C ARG A 124 -16.15 -0.07 3.47
N THR A 125 -15.92 0.95 4.29
CA THR A 125 -15.02 2.07 4.01
C THR A 125 -13.66 1.80 4.65
N ILE A 126 -12.62 1.76 3.84
CA ILE A 126 -11.30 1.23 4.23
C ILE A 126 -10.23 2.30 4.07
N LEU A 127 -9.29 2.34 5.02
CA LEU A 127 -8.04 3.09 4.92
C LEU A 127 -6.87 2.14 4.71
N ASP A 128 -6.01 2.38 3.72
CA ASP A 128 -4.74 1.68 3.51
C ASP A 128 -3.56 2.64 3.70
N VAL A 129 -2.83 2.47 4.80
CA VAL A 129 -1.71 3.32 5.19
C VAL A 129 -0.43 2.81 4.55
N GLY A 130 0.23 3.67 3.76
CA GLY A 130 1.42 3.29 3.00
C GLY A 130 1.07 2.39 1.82
N CYS A 131 -0.01 2.72 1.11
CA CYS A 131 -0.62 1.87 0.09
C CYS A 131 0.25 1.65 -1.18
N GLY A 132 1.39 2.36 -1.31
CA GLY A 132 2.24 2.27 -2.49
C GLY A 132 1.46 2.62 -3.76
N SER A 133 1.60 1.80 -4.82
CA SER A 133 0.85 1.99 -6.08
C SER A 133 -0.68 1.87 -5.96
N GLY A 134 -1.20 1.49 -4.78
CA GLY A 134 -2.61 1.26 -4.54
C GLY A 134 -3.14 -0.08 -5.06
N TYR A 135 -2.26 -1.04 -5.35
CA TYR A 135 -2.66 -2.40 -5.77
C TYR A 135 -3.72 -3.00 -4.83
N HIS A 136 -3.48 -2.96 -3.51
CA HIS A 136 -4.39 -3.54 -2.53
C HIS A 136 -5.71 -2.77 -2.41
N LEU A 137 -5.74 -1.46 -2.67
CA LEU A 137 -7.00 -0.71 -2.76
C LEU A 137 -7.93 -1.33 -3.81
N TRP A 138 -7.40 -1.66 -5.00
CA TRP A 138 -8.19 -2.27 -6.06
C TRP A 138 -8.66 -3.68 -5.70
N ARG A 139 -7.83 -4.47 -5.00
CA ARG A 139 -8.25 -5.78 -4.49
C ARG A 139 -9.35 -5.67 -3.42
N MET A 140 -9.30 -4.67 -2.55
CA MET A 140 -10.38 -4.38 -1.60
C MET A 140 -11.69 -4.06 -2.32
N ILE A 141 -11.65 -3.27 -3.41
CA ILE A 141 -12.82 -3.03 -4.25
C ILE A 141 -13.31 -4.32 -4.92
N GLY A 142 -12.41 -5.21 -5.34
CA GLY A 142 -12.74 -6.54 -5.87
C GLY A 142 -13.48 -7.44 -4.88
N GLU A 143 -13.20 -7.29 -3.59
CA GLU A 143 -13.90 -7.98 -2.49
C GLU A 143 -15.17 -7.22 -1.99
N GLY A 144 -15.58 -6.18 -2.71
CA GLY A 144 -16.86 -5.49 -2.49
C GLY A 144 -16.81 -4.31 -1.52
N ALA A 145 -15.63 -3.80 -1.17
CA ALA A 145 -15.52 -2.56 -0.40
C ALA A 145 -16.27 -1.41 -1.09
N HIS A 146 -16.97 -0.59 -0.30
CA HIS A 146 -17.71 0.56 -0.80
C HIS A 146 -16.76 1.67 -1.26
N LEU A 147 -15.72 1.93 -0.46
CA LEU A 147 -14.71 2.96 -0.69
C LEU A 147 -13.38 2.50 -0.09
N ALA A 148 -12.31 2.57 -0.88
CA ALA A 148 -10.94 2.29 -0.44
C ALA A 148 -10.07 3.55 -0.57
N VAL A 149 -9.65 4.12 0.56
CA VAL A 149 -8.80 5.31 0.59
C VAL A 149 -7.39 4.89 0.99
N GLY A 150 -6.41 5.17 0.12
CA GLY A 150 -5.00 5.00 0.42
C GLY A 150 -4.33 6.31 0.79
N ILE A 151 -3.34 6.25 1.67
CA ILE A 151 -2.41 7.35 1.91
C ILE A 151 -0.97 6.92 1.66
N ASP A 152 -0.22 7.72 0.92
CA ASP A 152 1.22 7.55 0.74
C ASP A 152 1.87 8.86 0.28
N PRO A 153 2.86 9.42 1.00
CA PRO A 153 3.45 10.71 0.65
C PRO A 153 4.31 10.66 -0.63
N MET A 154 4.63 9.48 -1.16
CA MET A 154 5.50 9.34 -2.33
C MET A 154 4.78 9.73 -3.63
N GLN A 155 5.21 10.84 -4.22
CA GLN A 155 4.67 11.39 -5.47
C GLN A 155 4.62 10.41 -6.66
N LEU A 156 5.61 9.51 -6.77
CA LEU A 156 5.61 8.48 -7.82
C LEU A 156 4.40 7.55 -7.70
N PHE A 157 4.08 7.13 -6.48
CA PHE A 157 2.99 6.20 -6.21
C PHE A 157 1.62 6.81 -6.49
N LEU A 158 1.44 8.11 -6.20
CA LEU A 158 0.28 8.84 -6.66
C LEU A 158 0.15 8.78 -8.19
N CYS A 159 1.23 9.03 -8.94
CA CYS A 159 1.17 8.96 -10.41
C CYS A 159 0.89 7.53 -10.91
N GLN A 160 1.45 6.50 -10.28
CA GLN A 160 1.16 5.10 -10.60
C GLN A 160 -0.32 4.76 -10.37
N PHE A 161 -0.86 5.14 -9.22
CA PHE A 161 -2.27 4.93 -8.89
C PHE A 161 -3.19 5.63 -9.89
N GLU A 162 -2.90 6.89 -10.21
CA GLU A 162 -3.66 7.69 -11.17
C GLU A 162 -3.63 7.12 -12.59
N ALA A 163 -2.48 6.60 -13.03
CA ALA A 163 -2.36 5.89 -14.29
C ALA A 163 -3.28 4.67 -14.33
N VAL A 164 -3.25 3.84 -13.27
CA VAL A 164 -4.12 2.66 -13.16
C VAL A 164 -5.59 3.07 -13.10
N ARG A 165 -5.96 4.08 -12.31
CA ARG A 165 -7.35 4.59 -12.25
C ARG A 165 -7.88 5.04 -13.60
N LYS A 166 -7.07 5.80 -14.35
CA LYS A 166 -7.43 6.26 -15.71
C LYS A 166 -7.66 5.08 -16.66
N LEU A 167 -6.85 4.04 -16.53
CA LEU A 167 -6.95 2.79 -17.28
C LEU A 167 -8.06 1.85 -16.75
N LEU A 168 -8.63 2.11 -15.58
CA LEU A 168 -9.84 1.45 -15.06
C LEU A 168 -11.12 2.25 -15.37
N GLY A 169 -11.08 3.18 -16.32
CA GLY A 169 -12.26 3.99 -16.69
C GLY A 169 -12.55 5.15 -15.74
N GLY A 170 -11.56 5.59 -14.95
CA GLY A 170 -11.76 6.68 -14.01
C GLY A 170 -12.57 6.28 -12.77
N ASP A 171 -12.47 5.01 -12.36
CA ASP A 171 -13.20 4.46 -11.22
C ASP A 171 -13.01 5.29 -9.95
N GLN A 172 -14.11 5.68 -9.31
CA GLN A 172 -14.15 6.56 -8.13
C GLN A 172 -14.31 5.79 -6.81
N ARG A 173 -14.21 4.46 -6.83
CA ARG A 173 -14.32 3.64 -5.60
C ARG A 173 -13.01 3.60 -4.82
N ALA A 174 -11.88 3.90 -5.45
CA ALA A 174 -10.59 4.00 -4.78
C ALA A 174 -9.93 5.36 -5.01
N HIS A 175 -9.24 5.86 -3.98
CA HIS A 175 -8.50 7.12 -4.03
C HIS A 175 -7.17 7.00 -3.30
N LEU A 176 -6.12 7.65 -3.81
CA LEU A 176 -4.83 7.79 -3.12
C LEU A 176 -4.61 9.27 -2.80
N LEU A 177 -4.35 9.57 -1.52
CA LEU A 177 -4.03 10.92 -1.06
C LEU A 177 -2.55 10.98 -0.67
N PRO A 178 -1.81 12.02 -1.10
CA PRO A 178 -0.37 12.10 -0.85
C PRO A 178 -0.04 12.61 0.55
N LEU A 179 -0.46 11.86 1.57
CA LEU A 179 -0.29 12.17 2.99
C LEU A 179 0.49 11.08 3.72
N GLY A 180 1.27 11.48 4.72
CA GLY A 180 1.73 10.60 5.78
C GLY A 180 0.65 10.40 6.85
N ILE A 181 0.69 9.26 7.56
CA ILE A 181 -0.31 8.93 8.59
C ILE A 181 -0.30 9.95 9.74
N GLU A 182 0.85 10.54 10.04
CA GLU A 182 1.03 11.58 11.04
C GLU A 182 0.27 12.88 10.74
N GLN A 183 -0.18 13.07 9.50
CA GLN A 183 -0.95 14.23 9.08
C GLN A 183 -2.46 14.02 9.30
N LEU A 184 -2.92 12.79 9.55
CA LEU A 184 -4.34 12.53 9.75
C LEU A 184 -4.80 13.01 11.13
N PRO A 185 -5.97 13.67 11.24
CA PRO A 185 -6.63 13.84 12.52
C PRO A 185 -7.21 12.50 13.04
N GLU A 186 -7.84 12.51 14.21
CA GLU A 186 -8.69 11.39 14.63
C GLU A 186 -9.99 11.41 13.83
N LEU A 187 -10.06 10.59 12.78
CA LEU A 187 -11.23 10.51 11.91
C LEU A 187 -12.32 9.60 12.47
N ALA A 188 -11.95 8.51 13.15
CA ALA A 188 -12.85 7.50 13.70
C ALA A 188 -13.99 7.08 12.74
N ALA A 189 -13.65 6.87 11.47
CA ALA A 189 -14.61 6.78 10.36
C ALA A 189 -14.42 5.56 9.44
N PHE A 190 -13.34 4.79 9.61
CA PHE A 190 -13.06 3.62 8.77
C PHE A 190 -13.48 2.32 9.46
N ASP A 191 -14.12 1.42 8.72
CA ASP A 191 -14.53 0.09 9.20
C ASP A 191 -13.34 -0.84 9.33
N SER A 192 -12.37 -0.71 8.41
CA SER A 192 -11.10 -1.43 8.44
C SER A 192 -9.94 -0.51 8.10
N VAL A 193 -8.82 -0.70 8.78
CA VAL A 193 -7.57 0.03 8.53
C VAL A 193 -6.46 -0.97 8.27
N PHE A 194 -5.77 -0.81 7.15
CA PHE A 194 -4.60 -1.59 6.77
C PHE A 194 -3.33 -0.78 7.02
N SER A 195 -2.32 -1.42 7.57
CA SER A 195 -0.97 -0.86 7.67
C SER A 195 0.03 -1.96 7.38
N MET A 196 0.44 -2.07 6.12
CA MET A 196 1.26 -3.19 5.64
C MET A 196 2.63 -2.72 5.16
N GLY A 197 3.66 -2.98 5.97
CA GLY A 197 5.03 -2.59 5.69
C GLY A 197 5.38 -1.16 6.10
N VAL A 198 4.69 -0.61 7.10
CA VAL A 198 4.90 0.78 7.56
C VAL A 198 5.54 0.86 8.93
N LEU A 199 5.16 -0.02 9.88
CA LEU A 199 5.56 0.09 11.30
C LEU A 199 7.09 0.20 11.48
N TYR A 200 7.87 -0.64 10.79
CA TYR A 200 9.32 -0.66 10.92
C TYR A 200 10.01 0.63 10.44
N HIS A 201 9.31 1.50 9.69
CA HIS A 201 9.79 2.83 9.32
C HIS A 201 9.37 3.95 10.29
N ARG A 202 8.68 3.62 11.39
CA ARG A 202 8.19 4.59 12.38
C ARG A 202 9.13 4.67 13.58
N ARG A 203 9.50 5.90 13.93
CA ARG A 203 10.34 6.21 15.10
C ARG A 203 9.66 5.87 16.42
N SER A 204 8.34 6.00 16.47
CA SER A 204 7.53 5.66 17.63
C SER A 204 6.49 4.62 17.23
N PRO A 205 6.72 3.32 17.49
CA PRO A 205 5.81 2.27 17.06
C PRO A 205 4.47 2.35 17.79
N LEU A 206 4.46 2.73 19.08
CA LEU A 206 3.22 2.84 19.85
C LEU A 206 2.35 4.02 19.39
N ASP A 207 2.95 5.17 19.06
CA ASP A 207 2.19 6.30 18.50
C ASP A 207 1.60 5.94 17.13
N HIS A 208 2.30 5.14 16.32
CA HIS A 208 1.74 4.62 15.07
C HIS A 208 0.51 3.74 15.33
N LEU A 209 0.57 2.83 16.31
CA LEU A 209 -0.56 1.98 16.66
C LEU A 209 -1.76 2.79 17.20
N TYR A 210 -1.52 3.80 18.05
CA TYR A 210 -2.57 4.72 18.48
C TYR A 210 -3.15 5.51 17.30
N GLN A 211 -2.30 6.00 16.40
CA GLN A 211 -2.74 6.75 15.24
C GLN A 211 -3.61 5.90 14.30
N LEU A 212 -3.29 4.62 14.11
CA LEU A 212 -4.14 3.68 13.37
C LEU A 212 -5.50 3.47 14.07
N LYS A 213 -5.49 3.29 15.39
CA LYS A 213 -6.71 3.15 16.20
C LYS A 213 -7.62 4.37 16.11
N ASN A 214 -7.04 5.57 16.01
CA ASN A 214 -7.78 6.83 15.86
C ASN A 214 -8.52 6.95 14.52
N GLN A 215 -8.20 6.11 13.53
CA GLN A 215 -8.90 6.12 12.24
C GLN A 215 -10.12 5.18 12.23
N LEU A 216 -10.11 4.14 13.08
CA LEU A 216 -11.16 3.14 13.15
C LEU A 216 -12.42 3.64 13.86
N VAL A 217 -13.58 3.19 13.41
CA VAL A 217 -14.82 3.19 14.21
C VAL A 217 -14.71 2.21 15.39
N SER A 218 -15.58 2.33 16.40
CA SER A 218 -15.75 1.26 17.41
C SER A 218 -16.19 -0.03 16.70
N GLU A 219 -15.67 -1.17 17.15
CA GLU A 219 -15.77 -2.48 16.49
C GLU A 219 -15.02 -2.59 15.14
N GLY A 220 -14.27 -1.56 14.75
CA GLY A 220 -13.46 -1.56 13.54
C GLY A 220 -12.28 -2.54 13.59
N GLU A 221 -11.86 -3.02 12.41
CA GLU A 221 -10.81 -4.03 12.25
C GLU A 221 -9.47 -3.40 11.82
N LEU A 222 -8.41 -3.67 12.57
CA LEU A 222 -7.03 -3.39 12.17
C LEU A 222 -6.43 -4.62 11.47
N VAL A 223 -5.82 -4.38 10.32
CA VAL A 223 -4.97 -5.33 9.59
C VAL A 223 -3.54 -4.80 9.56
N LEU A 224 -2.67 -5.36 10.39
CA LEU A 224 -1.28 -4.90 10.56
C LEU A 224 -0.32 -5.93 9.98
N GLU A 225 0.57 -5.50 9.09
CA GLU A 225 1.66 -6.33 8.58
C GLU A 225 2.99 -5.58 8.67
N THR A 226 4.03 -6.24 9.17
CA THR A 226 5.35 -5.63 9.30
C THR A 226 6.46 -6.69 9.33
N LEU A 227 7.70 -6.25 9.18
CA LEU A 227 8.88 -7.05 9.50
C LEU A 227 8.87 -7.46 10.99
N VAL A 228 9.24 -8.71 11.24
CA VAL A 228 9.43 -9.29 12.57
C VAL A 228 10.69 -10.14 12.65
N VAL A 229 11.09 -10.52 13.86
CA VAL A 229 12.10 -11.56 14.13
C VAL A 229 11.48 -12.72 14.90
N GLU A 230 12.14 -13.87 14.92
CA GLU A 230 11.75 -14.95 15.83
C GLU A 230 12.01 -14.57 17.29
N GLY A 231 11.13 -15.00 18.20
CA GLY A 231 11.29 -14.77 19.64
C GLY A 231 9.97 -14.72 20.40
N ASP A 232 10.09 -14.53 21.71
CA ASP A 232 8.97 -14.37 22.64
C ASP A 232 8.50 -12.90 22.74
N SER A 233 7.62 -12.59 23.68
CA SER A 233 7.04 -11.25 23.87
C SER A 233 8.02 -10.16 24.30
N GLN A 234 9.28 -10.50 24.57
CA GLN A 234 10.32 -9.56 24.96
C GLN A 234 11.35 -9.31 23.86
N GLN A 235 11.26 -10.04 22.74
CA GLN A 235 12.23 -9.96 21.66
C GLN A 235 11.92 -8.86 20.65
N VAL A 236 12.87 -7.94 20.49
CA VAL A 236 12.80 -6.81 19.57
C VAL A 236 14.18 -6.51 19.01
N LEU A 237 14.31 -6.52 17.68
CA LEU A 237 15.51 -6.08 16.98
C LEU A 237 15.38 -4.59 16.62
N VAL A 238 16.42 -3.82 16.92
CA VAL A 238 16.65 -2.47 16.41
C VAL A 238 17.97 -2.52 15.62
N PRO A 239 17.94 -2.49 14.27
CA PRO A 239 19.15 -2.59 13.47
C PRO A 239 19.99 -1.29 13.56
N GLY A 240 21.23 -1.37 13.08
CA GLY A 240 22.10 -0.20 12.93
C GLY A 240 21.72 0.65 11.72
N ASP A 241 22.72 1.11 10.96
CA ASP A 241 22.50 2.02 9.82
C ASP A 241 21.60 1.43 8.73
N ARG A 242 21.64 0.11 8.54
CA ARG A 242 20.90 -0.61 7.51
C ARG A 242 20.37 -1.96 7.99
N TYR A 243 19.23 -2.32 7.44
CA TYR A 243 18.66 -3.67 7.50
C TYR A 243 18.16 -4.04 6.11
N ALA A 244 18.71 -5.10 5.50
CA ALA A 244 18.40 -5.48 4.12
C ALA A 244 18.52 -4.27 3.16
N GLN A 245 19.62 -3.52 3.30
CA GLN A 245 19.95 -2.25 2.65
C GLN A 245 19.00 -1.07 2.90
N MET A 246 17.86 -1.27 3.54
CA MET A 246 16.94 -0.19 3.88
C MET A 246 17.55 0.72 4.94
N ARG A 247 17.43 2.02 4.72
CA ARG A 247 17.71 3.05 5.74
C ARG A 247 16.45 3.30 6.56
N ASN A 248 16.62 3.89 7.74
CA ASN A 248 15.51 4.31 8.60
C ASN A 248 14.57 3.15 8.98
N VAL A 249 15.16 2.01 9.33
CA VAL A 249 14.46 0.87 9.95
C VAL A 249 14.67 0.98 11.47
N TYR A 250 13.59 1.03 12.23
CA TYR A 250 13.63 1.30 13.67
C TYR A 250 13.34 0.03 14.48
N PHE A 251 12.10 -0.44 14.49
CA PHE A 251 11.69 -1.56 15.33
C PHE A 251 11.24 -2.75 14.50
N ILE A 252 11.86 -3.90 14.74
CA ILE A 252 11.50 -5.21 14.20
C ILE A 252 11.18 -6.11 15.41
N PRO A 253 9.96 -6.04 15.97
CA PRO A 253 9.56 -6.86 17.10
C PRO A 253 9.38 -8.33 16.70
N SER A 254 9.34 -9.25 17.66
CA SER A 254 8.72 -10.56 17.41
C SER A 254 7.20 -10.42 17.25
N ALA A 255 6.56 -11.40 16.61
CA ALA A 255 5.10 -11.39 16.51
C ALA A 255 4.39 -11.41 17.89
N PRO A 256 4.84 -12.19 18.90
CA PRO A 256 4.31 -12.08 20.27
C PRO A 256 4.53 -10.71 20.92
N ALA A 257 5.67 -10.05 20.70
CA ALA A 257 5.91 -8.71 21.23
C ALA A 257 4.97 -7.68 20.58
N LEU A 258 4.78 -7.77 19.26
CA LEU A 258 3.86 -6.90 18.53
C LEU A 258 2.41 -7.09 18.95
N LYS A 259 2.00 -8.34 19.21
CA LYS A 259 0.70 -8.64 19.81
C LYS A 259 0.53 -7.91 21.16
N ALA A 260 1.51 -8.01 22.05
CA ALA A 260 1.48 -7.33 23.34
C ALA A 260 1.44 -5.79 23.21
N TRP A 261 2.09 -5.22 22.18
CA TRP A 261 2.02 -3.78 21.90
C TRP A 261 0.62 -3.35 21.46
N LEU A 262 -0.05 -4.13 20.61
CA LEU A 262 -1.44 -3.86 20.21
C LEU A 262 -2.38 -3.89 21.42
N GLU A 263 -2.26 -4.91 22.27
CA GLU A 263 -3.04 -5.02 23.52
C GLU A 263 -2.77 -3.82 24.45
N LYS A 264 -1.50 -3.38 24.55
CA LYS A 264 -1.12 -2.18 25.32
C LYS A 264 -1.73 -0.89 24.75
N CYS A 265 -1.85 -0.78 23.43
CA CYS A 265 -2.54 0.33 22.76
C CYS A 265 -4.08 0.22 22.85
N GLY A 266 -4.59 -0.81 23.54
CA GLY A 266 -6.00 -1.01 23.83
C GLY A 266 -6.77 -1.59 22.65
N PHE A 267 -6.13 -2.32 21.76
CA PHE A 267 -6.82 -3.24 20.86
C PHE A 267 -7.21 -4.52 21.61
N VAL A 268 -8.25 -5.18 21.13
CA VAL A 268 -8.74 -6.47 21.64
C VAL A 268 -8.76 -7.50 20.51
N ASP A 269 -8.99 -8.78 20.85
CA ASP A 269 -9.04 -9.91 19.91
C ASP A 269 -7.81 -9.99 18.97
N VAL A 270 -6.64 -9.68 19.52
CA VAL A 270 -5.39 -9.62 18.75
C VAL A 270 -4.93 -11.04 18.39
N ARG A 271 -4.87 -11.32 17.09
CA ARG A 271 -4.46 -12.62 16.53
C ARG A 271 -3.23 -12.44 15.64
N ILE A 272 -2.23 -13.30 15.83
CA ILE A 272 -1.16 -13.50 14.85
C ILE A 272 -1.73 -14.45 13.80
N ALA A 273 -2.04 -13.92 12.62
CA ALA A 273 -2.81 -14.62 11.60
C ALA A 273 -1.92 -15.40 10.62
N ASP A 274 -0.77 -14.83 10.26
CA ASP A 274 0.19 -15.44 9.34
C ASP A 274 1.62 -14.99 9.68
N MET A 275 2.60 -15.82 9.36
CA MET A 275 4.02 -15.49 9.40
C MET A 275 4.72 -16.14 8.20
N ALA A 276 5.37 -15.32 7.37
CA ALA A 276 5.99 -15.78 6.14
C ALA A 276 7.38 -15.18 5.97
N VAL A 277 8.36 -16.03 5.68
CA VAL A 277 9.69 -15.59 5.22
C VAL A 277 9.53 -14.98 3.83
N THR A 278 10.10 -13.80 3.63
CA THR A 278 10.09 -13.16 2.31
C THR A 278 11.07 -13.91 1.41
N THR A 279 10.57 -14.49 0.32
CA THR A 279 11.40 -15.24 -0.64
C THR A 279 11.78 -14.38 -1.83
N THR A 280 12.85 -14.76 -2.53
CA THR A 280 13.25 -14.14 -3.80
C THR A 280 12.27 -14.41 -4.94
N GLU A 281 11.29 -15.29 -4.76
CA GLU A 281 10.18 -15.44 -5.70
C GLU A 281 9.07 -14.40 -5.45
N GLU A 282 8.90 -13.99 -4.18
CA GLU A 282 7.93 -12.96 -3.80
C GLU A 282 8.45 -11.55 -4.08
N GLN A 283 9.73 -11.29 -3.83
CA GLN A 283 10.38 -10.00 -4.07
C GLN A 283 11.64 -10.17 -4.93
N ARG A 284 11.60 -9.66 -6.16
CA ARG A 284 12.72 -9.76 -7.11
C ARG A 284 12.77 -8.60 -8.09
N ARG A 285 13.89 -8.49 -8.80
CA ARG A 285 14.00 -7.65 -9.98
C ARG A 285 13.07 -8.15 -11.08
N THR A 286 12.55 -7.21 -11.86
CA THR A 286 11.74 -7.47 -13.06
C THR A 286 12.07 -6.42 -14.13
N ASP A 287 11.50 -6.55 -15.32
CA ASP A 287 11.62 -5.52 -16.37
C ASP A 287 10.95 -4.19 -15.99
N TRP A 288 10.17 -4.16 -14.91
CA TRP A 288 9.50 -2.98 -14.38
C TRP A 288 10.12 -2.46 -13.07
N MET A 289 11.08 -3.19 -12.50
CA MET A 289 11.90 -2.78 -11.37
C MET A 289 13.31 -3.38 -11.50
N THR A 290 14.26 -2.58 -12.01
CA THR A 290 15.57 -3.06 -12.45
C THR A 290 16.72 -2.80 -11.48
N SER A 291 16.50 -1.98 -10.44
CA SER A 291 17.48 -1.77 -9.37
C SER A 291 17.56 -2.98 -8.43
N GLU A 292 18.50 -2.96 -7.49
CA GLU A 292 18.65 -4.03 -6.48
C GLU A 292 17.34 -4.36 -5.76
N SER A 293 17.15 -5.66 -5.49
CA SER A 293 16.01 -6.23 -4.78
C SER A 293 16.48 -7.31 -3.80
N LEU A 294 15.57 -8.14 -3.28
CA LEU A 294 15.83 -8.99 -2.11
C LEU A 294 17.08 -9.87 -2.23
N ALA A 295 17.35 -10.46 -3.39
CA ALA A 295 18.51 -11.32 -3.60
C ALA A 295 19.84 -10.61 -3.30
N GLU A 296 19.93 -9.30 -3.59
CA GLU A 296 21.11 -8.49 -3.29
C GLU A 296 21.14 -7.97 -1.85
N PHE A 297 20.07 -8.15 -1.09
CA PHE A 297 19.94 -7.72 0.30
C PHE A 297 20.19 -8.86 1.31
N LEU A 298 20.31 -10.10 0.83
CA LEU A 298 20.62 -11.30 1.62
C LEU A 298 22.13 -11.59 1.61
N ASP A 299 22.60 -12.32 2.62
CA ASP A 299 23.99 -12.83 2.63
C ASP A 299 24.13 -13.87 1.49
N PRO A 300 25.09 -13.70 0.55
CA PRO A 300 25.27 -14.59 -0.59
C PRO A 300 25.64 -16.03 -0.21
N ASN A 301 26.06 -16.29 1.02
CA ASN A 301 26.41 -17.62 1.52
C ASN A 301 25.36 -18.19 2.50
N ASP A 302 24.43 -17.37 2.98
CA ASP A 302 23.41 -17.76 3.97
C ASP A 302 22.13 -16.91 3.84
N HIS A 303 21.19 -17.34 3.00
CA HIS A 303 19.93 -16.62 2.76
C HIS A 303 19.01 -16.51 4.00
N SER A 304 19.35 -17.15 5.13
CA SER A 304 18.66 -16.91 6.41
C SER A 304 19.05 -15.58 7.05
N LYS A 305 20.03 -14.86 6.48
CA LYS A 305 20.52 -13.57 6.94
C LYS A 305 20.47 -12.49 5.87
N THR A 306 20.38 -11.24 6.33
CA THR A 306 20.65 -10.06 5.50
C THR A 306 22.15 -9.93 5.23
N VAL A 307 22.54 -9.13 4.25
CA VAL A 307 23.96 -8.86 3.93
C VAL A 307 24.70 -8.18 5.09
N GLU A 308 23.98 -7.54 6.01
CA GLU A 308 24.53 -6.95 7.24
C GLU A 308 24.66 -7.95 8.40
N GLY A 309 24.21 -9.20 8.23
CA GLY A 309 24.29 -10.29 9.21
C GLY A 309 23.08 -10.42 10.16
N TYR A 310 22.02 -9.62 9.97
CA TYR A 310 20.76 -9.76 10.73
C TYR A 310 19.92 -10.94 10.22
N PRO A 311 18.91 -11.42 10.97
CA PRO A 311 17.92 -12.35 10.43
C PRO A 311 17.25 -11.81 9.16
N ALA A 312 17.09 -12.66 8.16
CA ALA A 312 16.45 -12.32 6.88
C ALA A 312 15.00 -11.84 7.09
N PRO A 313 14.44 -11.09 6.11
CA PRO A 313 13.09 -10.51 6.24
C PRO A 313 11.99 -11.54 6.47
N LEU A 314 11.50 -11.60 7.70
CA LEU A 314 10.30 -12.33 8.11
C LEU A 314 9.16 -11.34 8.31
N ARG A 315 7.96 -11.66 7.83
CA ARG A 315 6.79 -10.78 7.88
C ARG A 315 5.69 -11.46 8.68
N ALA A 316 5.04 -10.71 9.57
CA ALA A 316 3.88 -11.20 10.32
C ALA A 316 2.65 -10.37 10.00
N LEU A 317 1.51 -11.05 9.89
CA LEU A 317 0.18 -10.47 9.80
C LEU A 317 -0.51 -10.58 11.16
N LEU A 318 -0.99 -9.46 11.69
CA LEU A 318 -1.80 -9.41 12.88
C LEU A 318 -3.14 -8.75 12.59
N ILE A 319 -4.21 -9.35 13.11
CA ILE A 319 -5.57 -8.81 13.05
C ILE A 319 -6.00 -8.43 14.45
N ALA A 320 -6.64 -7.28 14.61
CA ALA A 320 -7.12 -6.81 15.90
C ALA A 320 -8.40 -5.98 15.76
N ARG A 321 -9.14 -5.83 16.85
CA ARG A 321 -10.39 -5.06 16.90
C ARG A 321 -10.26 -3.85 17.82
N LYS A 322 -10.79 -2.69 17.40
CA LYS A 322 -10.98 -1.53 18.26
C LYS A 322 -12.27 -1.74 19.08
N PRO A 323 -12.21 -1.78 20.42
CA PRO A 323 -13.42 -1.89 21.24
C PRO A 323 -14.26 -0.61 21.18
#